data_AF-A0A853GG06-F1
#
_entry.id   AF-A0A853GG06-F1
#
_cell.length_a   1.000
_cell.length_b   1.000
_cell.length_c   1.000
_cell.angle_alpha   90.00
_cell.angle_beta   90.00
_cell.angle_gamma   90.00
#
_symmetry.space_group_name_H-M   'P 1'
#
loop_
_entity.id
_entity.type
_entity.pdbx_description
1 polymer ?
#
loop_
_entity_poly.entity_id
_entity_poly.type
_entity_poly.pdbx_seq_one_letter_code
_entity_poly.pdbx_strand_id
1 'polypeptide(L)' 'MKTTLFTLLQERLDGKEFIEIKISELEAIAGDDWLLEVNEQALKLNIFVEPHPSEPLSVLVGRSCS' A
#
# COMPACT_ATOMS: atom_id res chain seq x y z
N MET A 1 13.10 -8.60 9.00
CA MET A 1 13.13 -7.58 7.94
C MET A 1 11.68 -7.30 7.57
N LYS A 2 11.06 -6.25 8.11
CA LYS A 2 9.66 -5.84 7.85
C LYS A 2 9.55 -4.39 7.35
N THR A 3 10.69 -3.75 7.08
CA THR A 3 10.80 -2.29 6.89
C THR A 3 10.50 -1.83 5.46
N THR A 4 10.49 -2.75 4.49
CA THR A 4 10.44 -2.40 3.06
C THR A 4 9.08 -1.85 2.62
N LEU A 5 7.98 -2.49 3.02
CA LEU A 5 6.62 -2.05 2.66
C LEU A 5 6.27 -0.71 3.32
N PHE A 6 6.61 -0.56 4.60
CA PHE A 6 6.37 0.67 5.34
C PHE A 6 7.05 1.87 4.66
N THR A 7 8.35 1.74 4.39
CA THR A 7 9.10 2.80 3.71
C THR A 7 8.58 3.07 2.31
N LEU A 8 8.26 2.02 1.53
CA LEU A 8 7.72 2.17 0.18
C LEU A 8 6.39 2.94 0.17
N LEU A 9 5.46 2.58 1.05
CA LEU A 9 4.17 3.26 1.17
C LEU A 9 4.38 4.72 1.58
N GLN A 10 5.24 4.97 2.57
CA GLN A 10 5.55 6.31 3.05
C GLN A 10 6.19 7.19 1.97
N GLU A 11 7.22 6.70 1.27
CA GLU A 11 7.92 7.45 0.23
C GLU A 11 7.04 7.71 -0.99
N ARG A 12 6.24 6.73 -1.42
CA ARG A 12 5.38 6.89 -2.59
C ARG A 12 4.21 7.85 -2.29
N LEU A 13 3.68 7.85 -1.07
CA LEU A 13 2.65 8.79 -0.60
C LEU A 13 3.19 10.17 -0.21
N ASP A 14 4.51 10.38 -0.20
CA ASP A 14 5.06 11.68 0.14
C ASP A 14 4.63 12.73 -0.91
N GLY A 15 3.99 13.79 -0.44
CA GLY A 15 3.42 14.84 -1.30
C GLY A 15 2.21 14.43 -2.16
N LYS A 16 1.63 13.24 -1.96
CA LYS A 16 0.46 12.75 -2.73
C LYS A 16 -0.71 12.39 -1.82
N GLU A 17 -1.92 12.65 -2.31
CA GLU A 17 -3.17 12.23 -1.64
C GLU A 17 -3.41 10.73 -1.77
N PHE A 18 -3.16 10.20 -2.97
CA PHE A 18 -3.28 8.78 -3.29
C PHE A 18 -2.18 8.34 -4.26
N ILE A 19 -1.89 7.04 -4.22
CA ILE A 19 -1.02 6.34 -5.16
C ILE A 19 -1.66 5.05 -5.61
N GLU A 20 -1.33 4.65 -6.82
CA GLU A 20 -1.59 3.32 -7.33
C GLU A 20 -0.34 2.45 -7.13
N ILE A 21 -0.54 1.22 -6.64
CA ILE A 21 0.53 0.21 -6.54
C ILE A 21 0.03 -1.09 -7.15
N LYS A 22 0.84 -1.73 -7.99
CA LYS A 22 0.52 -3.04 -8.55
C LYS A 22 0.61 -4.10 -7.47
N ILE A 23 -0.34 -5.04 -7.47
CA ILE A 23 -0.35 -6.19 -6.56
C ILE A 23 0.97 -6.98 -6.67
N SER A 24 1.48 -7.15 -7.90
CA SER A 24 2.76 -7.82 -8.14
C SER A 24 3.96 -7.16 -7.44
N GLU A 25 3.94 -5.83 -7.26
CA GLU A 25 5.00 -5.13 -6.50
C GLU A 25 4.89 -5.44 -5.00
N LEU A 26 3.67 -5.56 -4.49
CA LEU A 26 3.41 -5.90 -3.08
C LEU A 26 3.77 -7.36 -2.80
N GLU A 27 3.39 -8.27 -3.70
CA GLU A 27 3.77 -9.69 -3.68
C GLU A 27 5.28 -9.89 -3.77
N ALA A 28 5.99 -9.10 -4.57
CA ALA A 28 7.44 -9.17 -4.66
C ALA A 28 8.16 -8.80 -3.34
N ILE A 29 7.48 -8.06 -2.46
CA ILE A 29 8.06 -7.59 -1.18
C ILE A 29 7.60 -8.46 0.00
N ALA A 30 6.31 -8.80 0.04
CA ALA A 30 5.69 -9.51 1.16
C ALA A 30 5.25 -10.95 0.85
N GLY A 31 5.42 -11.42 -0.39
CA GLY A 31 5.00 -12.74 -0.82
C GLY A 31 3.48 -12.87 -0.93
N ASP A 32 2.98 -14.10 -0.85
CA ASP A 32 1.55 -14.42 -0.95
C ASP A 32 0.70 -13.74 0.14
N ASP A 33 1.31 -13.41 1.29
CA ASP A 33 0.67 -12.72 2.43
C ASP A 33 0.67 -11.18 2.30
N TRP A 34 0.91 -10.65 1.09
CA TRP A 34 1.02 -9.21 0.87
C TRP A 34 -0.16 -8.41 1.42
N LEU A 35 -1.38 -8.95 1.31
CA LEU A 35 -2.59 -8.26 1.75
C LEU A 35 -2.57 -8.03 3.27
N LEU A 36 -2.12 -9.02 4.04
CA LEU A 36 -2.02 -8.89 5.50
C LEU A 36 -0.93 -7.87 5.87
N GLU A 37 0.27 -8.01 5.31
CA GLU A 37 1.40 -7.12 5.63
C GLU A 37 1.14 -5.67 5.22
N VAL A 38 0.47 -5.44 4.07
CA VAL A 38 0.07 -4.11 3.60
C VAL A 38 -0.97 -3.49 4.52
N ASN A 39 -1.98 -4.24 4.95
CA ASN A 39 -2.95 -3.74 5.94
C ASN A 39 -2.29 -3.41 7.28
N GLU A 40 -1.36 -4.23 7.77
CA GLU A 40 -0.60 -3.93 8.99
C GLU A 40 0.19 -2.62 8.87
N GLN A 41 0.84 -2.37 7.73
CA GLN A 41 1.59 -1.12 7.52
C GLN A 41 0.65 0.07 7.31
N ALA A 42 -0.48 -0.13 6.62
CA ALA A 42 -1.47 0.91 6.38
C ALA A 42 -2.04 1.46 7.70
N LEU A 43 -2.35 0.57 8.63
CA LEU A 43 -2.79 0.95 9.99
C LEU A 43 -1.74 1.77 10.74
N LYS A 44 -0.46 1.42 10.63
CA LYS A 44 0.64 2.17 11.28
C LYS A 44 0.84 3.56 10.68
N LEU A 45 0.61 3.70 9.37
CA LEU A 45 0.76 4.95 8.63
C LEU A 45 -0.50 5.81 8.65
N ASN A 46 -1.61 5.31 9.20
CA ASN A 46 -2.93 5.94 9.15
C ASN A 46 -3.39 6.25 7.71
N ILE A 47 -3.21 5.26 6.83
CA ILE A 47 -3.58 5.30 5.41
C ILE A 47 -4.58 4.20 5.12
N PHE A 48 -5.37 4.35 4.06
CA PHE A 48 -6.27 3.31 3.56
C PHE A 48 -5.65 2.59 2.37
N VAL A 49 -6.06 1.34 2.17
CA VAL A 49 -5.72 0.52 1.02
C VAL A 49 -7.01 -0.11 0.52
N GLU A 50 -7.33 0.10 -0.75
CA GLU A 50 -8.53 -0.43 -1.39
C GLU A 50 -8.23 -0.95 -2.80
N PRO A 51 -9.03 -1.87 -3.35
CA PRO A 51 -8.88 -2.30 -4.74
C PRO A 51 -9.05 -1.11 -5.70
N HIS A 52 -8.18 -1.01 -6.72
CA HIS A 52 -8.34 0.06 -7.70
C HIS A 52 -9.62 -0.17 -8.53
N PRO A 53 -10.50 0.84 -8.70
CA PRO A 53 -11.83 0.66 -9.28
C PRO A 53 -11.83 0.25 -10.75
N SER A 54 -10.76 0.61 -11.48
CA SER A 54 -10.62 0.34 -12.92
C SER A 54 -9.46 -0.61 -13.27
N GLU A 55 -8.57 -0.90 -12.32
CA GLU A 55 -7.31 -1.64 -12.57
C GLU A 55 -7.25 -2.84 -11.61
N PRO A 56 -7.74 -4.02 -12.01
CA PRO A 56 -7.94 -5.15 -11.10
C PRO A 56 -6.65 -5.75 -10.52
N LEU A 57 -5.49 -5.41 -11.09
CA LEU A 57 -4.17 -5.85 -10.63
C LEU A 57 -3.44 -4.76 -9.82
N SER A 58 -4.15 -3.73 -9.39
CA SER A 58 -3.63 -2.61 -8.63
C SER A 58 -4.50 -2.32 -7.40
N VAL A 59 -3.88 -1.75 -6.38
CA VAL A 59 -4.55 -1.17 -5.22
C VAL A 59 -4.35 0.34 -5.21
N LEU A 60 -5.38 1.05 -4.75
CA LEU A 60 -5.28 2.45 -4.36
C LEU A 60 -4.86 2.51 -2.90
N VAL A 61 -3.83 3.30 -2.64
CA VAL A 61 -3.39 3.63 -1.30
C VAL A 61 -3.52 5.13 -1.14
N GLY A 62 -4.19 5.60 -0.10
CA GLY A 62 -4.35 7.02 0.14
C GLY A 62 -4.34 7.39 1.61
N ARG A 63 -4.13 8.67 1.90
CA ARG A 63 -4.19 9.15 3.29
C ARG A 63 -5.64 9.12 3.77
N SER A 64 -5.87 8.54 4.93
CA SER A 64 -7.17 8.68 5.59
C SER A 64 -7.29 10.14 6.04
N CYS A 65 -8.02 10.95 5.27
CA CYS A 65 -8.42 12.28 5.71
C CYS A 65 -9.25 12.11 7.00
N SER A 66 -8.66 12.53 8.12
CA SER A 66 -9.41 12.76 9.36
C SER A 66 -10.09 14.11 9.32
#